data_AF-A0A9N8HLZ9-F1
#
_entry.id   AF-A0A9N8HLZ9-F1
#
_cell.length_a   1.000
_cell.length_b   1.000
_cell.length_c   1.000
_cell.angle_alpha   90.00
_cell.angle_beta   90.00
_cell.angle_gamma   90.00
#
_symmetry.space_group_name_H-M   'P 1'
#
loop_
_entity.id
_entity.type
_entity.pdbx_description
1 polymer ?
#
loop_
_entity_poly.entity_id
_entity_poly.type
_entity_poly.pdbx_seq_one_letter_code
_entity_poly.pdbx_strand_id
1 'polypeptide(L)'
;MTGGESHHHNEHHTTTSRGRMLFGHPVLLQDWDKESEHAFQYWELFLDLLLVAAASSVTDQFKENLTLTGLGEFVVFYLVLMNGWLLYTHHITTRFHDNSLAHSINLFFYIVGFGLAMVNTGYHDVQAFCWGSILQRAAILLMLTSLTCYIPRSKYTNGIIACITVGTMALLLVVALLGKHIEESPIIMAIFWIAAFLEFYTEVIMIQFLGGQRLVPINIEHTKERLGALELVCLGETVLSVTIIYREMLSEGEIGGHHGEADKEELDTASRPKHAYYWVLFYSFLLVFMFLLLYFHMQPSPCDHALRRSRFHGASLMILHKVLGLAILAVGVSVKLVVESLLAEEELPLVASQLMGYGVGCSILILFGMRYLHYGGRDSINFDTLVMYYGVDPRLDQITTFWWWTVGLAGFVPIVWVLTGFSTHYIQDPLILTGSHALFMFVLVLLESYFAHVIQDNLIRQEAAITGGGNGEREGFVSSEVSKYDTT
;
A
#
# COMPACT_ATOMS: atom_id res chain seq x y z
N MET A 1 10.64 -17.48 59.35
CA MET A 1 11.17 -16.64 58.26
C MET A 1 11.30 -17.55 57.06
N THR A 2 10.23 -17.63 56.28
CA THR A 2 9.96 -18.74 55.35
C THR A 2 10.03 -18.24 53.92
N GLY A 3 11.06 -18.69 53.19
CA GLY A 3 11.13 -18.56 51.73
C GLY A 3 10.06 -19.40 51.07
N GLY A 4 9.29 -18.78 50.19
CA GLY A 4 8.33 -19.46 49.32
C GLY A 4 8.85 -19.44 47.89
N GLU A 5 9.43 -20.56 47.46
CA GLU A 5 9.70 -20.83 46.05
C GLU A 5 8.36 -21.01 45.34
N SER A 6 7.93 -20.01 44.57
CA SER A 6 6.79 -20.14 43.67
C SER A 6 7.21 -20.99 42.47
N HIS A 7 6.97 -22.30 42.55
CA HIS A 7 7.00 -23.21 41.40
C HIS A 7 5.98 -22.73 40.36
N HIS A 8 6.41 -21.92 39.39
CA HIS A 8 5.67 -21.72 38.15
C HIS A 8 5.69 -23.04 37.39
N HIS A 9 4.60 -23.80 37.51
CA HIS A 9 4.33 -24.94 36.64
C HIS A 9 4.22 -24.42 35.21
N ASN A 10 5.29 -24.58 34.43
CA ASN A 10 5.25 -24.58 32.97
C ASN A 10 4.42 -25.79 32.54
N GLU A 11 3.09 -25.66 32.56
CA GLU A 11 2.23 -26.52 31.76
C GLU A 11 2.55 -26.21 30.30
N HIS A 12 3.48 -26.98 29.73
CA HIS A 12 3.61 -27.13 28.29
C HIS A 12 2.24 -27.62 27.79
N HIS A 13 1.40 -26.68 27.35
CA HIS A 13 0.22 -26.97 26.56
C HIS A 13 0.72 -27.66 25.30
N THR A 14 0.72 -29.00 25.35
CA THR A 14 0.95 -29.84 24.18
C THR A 14 -0.04 -29.40 23.13
N THR A 15 0.51 -28.88 22.03
CA THR A 15 -0.16 -28.46 20.81
C THR A 15 -0.78 -29.69 20.16
N THR A 16 -1.85 -30.17 20.79
CA THR A 16 -2.72 -31.19 20.22
C THR A 16 -3.20 -30.64 18.88
N SER A 17 -2.92 -31.41 17.83
CA SER A 17 -3.47 -31.25 16.48
C SER A 17 -4.99 -31.08 16.59
N ARG A 18 -5.46 -29.84 16.74
CA ARG A 18 -6.88 -29.51 16.81
C ARG A 18 -7.44 -29.74 15.41
N GLY A 19 -8.17 -30.85 15.24
CA GLY A 19 -8.94 -31.10 14.04
C GLY A 19 -9.83 -29.89 13.72
N ARG A 20 -9.97 -29.55 12.43
CA ARG A 20 -10.78 -28.41 11.99
C ARG A 20 -12.24 -28.63 12.42
N MET A 21 -12.72 -27.82 13.35
CA MET A 21 -14.12 -27.83 13.77
C MET A 21 -14.97 -27.12 12.72
N LEU A 22 -16.19 -27.61 12.49
CA LEU A 22 -17.15 -26.97 11.58
C LEU A 22 -17.40 -25.50 12.00
N PHE A 23 -17.63 -25.31 13.30
CA PHE A 23 -17.74 -24.03 13.95
C PHE A 23 -16.62 -23.92 14.99
N GLY A 24 -15.82 -22.87 14.89
CA GLY A 24 -14.76 -22.53 15.83
C GLY A 24 -15.21 -21.39 16.74
N HIS A 25 -14.51 -21.20 17.84
CA HIS A 25 -14.67 -20.01 18.67
C HIS A 25 -13.65 -18.97 18.21
N PRO A 26 -14.08 -17.91 17.49
CA PRO A 26 -13.17 -16.84 17.13
C PRO A 26 -12.68 -16.13 18.39
N VAL A 27 -11.46 -15.61 18.32
CA VAL A 27 -10.78 -14.91 19.40
C VAL A 27 -10.28 -13.56 18.91
N LEU A 28 -10.13 -12.61 19.83
CA LEU A 28 -9.46 -11.35 19.52
C LEU A 28 -7.97 -11.60 19.35
N LEU A 29 -7.37 -10.99 18.32
CA LEU A 29 -5.95 -11.18 18.05
C LEU A 29 -5.06 -10.62 19.19
N GLN A 30 -5.54 -9.62 19.93
CA GLN A 30 -4.82 -9.09 21.10
C GLN A 30 -4.75 -10.09 22.26
N ASP A 31 -5.73 -11.00 22.35
CA ASP A 31 -5.80 -11.99 23.43
C ASP A 31 -5.07 -13.30 23.06
N TRP A 32 -4.41 -13.33 21.90
CA TRP A 32 -3.80 -14.53 21.32
C TRP A 32 -2.29 -14.56 21.57
N ASP A 33 -1.76 -15.70 22.02
CA ASP A 33 -0.34 -15.87 22.33
C ASP A 33 0.54 -15.88 21.06
N LYS A 34 1.65 -15.13 21.12
CA LYS A 34 2.57 -14.84 20.00
C LYS A 34 3.16 -16.07 19.30
N GLU A 35 3.25 -17.22 19.96
CA GLU A 35 3.93 -18.41 19.40
C GLU A 35 3.19 -19.11 18.24
N SER A 36 1.95 -18.72 17.93
CA SER A 36 1.11 -19.40 16.93
C SER A 36 0.75 -18.57 15.69
N GLU A 37 1.44 -17.45 15.45
CA GLU A 37 1.18 -16.52 14.34
C GLU A 37 1.42 -17.09 12.92
N HIS A 38 2.18 -18.19 12.78
CA HIS A 38 2.67 -18.64 11.47
C HIS A 38 1.64 -19.26 10.51
N ALA A 39 0.51 -19.82 10.98
CA ALA A 39 -0.40 -20.56 10.10
C ALA A 39 -1.33 -19.67 9.24
N PHE A 40 -1.52 -18.40 9.64
CA PHE A 40 -2.48 -17.49 9.00
C PHE A 40 -1.93 -16.76 7.78
N GLN A 41 -0.60 -16.73 7.64
CA GLN A 41 0.09 -15.98 6.61
C GLN A 41 -0.22 -16.48 5.18
N TYR A 42 -0.64 -17.74 5.00
CA TYR A 42 -0.87 -18.30 3.66
C TYR A 42 -2.10 -17.74 2.94
N TRP A 43 -3.23 -17.57 3.64
CA TRP A 43 -4.45 -17.06 3.00
C TRP A 43 -4.32 -15.59 2.67
N GLU A 44 -3.68 -14.82 3.55
CA GLU A 44 -3.40 -13.41 3.30
C GLU A 44 -2.48 -13.27 2.08
N LEU A 45 -1.39 -14.03 2.02
CA LEU A 45 -0.50 -14.04 0.87
C LEU A 45 -1.22 -14.42 -0.43
N PHE A 46 -2.14 -15.38 -0.39
CA PHE A 46 -2.94 -15.74 -1.56
C PHE A 46 -3.86 -14.60 -2.01
N LEU A 47 -4.48 -13.87 -1.07
CA LEU A 47 -5.28 -12.70 -1.39
C LEU A 47 -4.42 -11.54 -1.91
N ASP A 48 -3.19 -11.39 -1.43
CA ASP A 48 -2.23 -10.42 -1.95
C ASP A 48 -1.94 -10.70 -3.43
N LEU A 49 -1.77 -11.97 -3.82
CA LEU A 49 -1.60 -12.37 -5.23
C LEU A 49 -2.85 -12.09 -6.08
N LEU A 50 -4.06 -12.32 -5.54
CA LEU A 50 -5.29 -11.93 -6.25
C LEU A 50 -5.36 -10.41 -6.43
N LEU A 51 -4.89 -9.63 -5.45
CA LEU A 51 -4.85 -8.18 -5.56
C LEU A 51 -3.86 -7.72 -6.63
N VAL A 52 -2.73 -8.42 -6.83
CA VAL A 52 -1.82 -8.17 -7.98
C VAL A 52 -2.56 -8.34 -9.30
N ALA A 53 -3.30 -9.44 -9.45
CA ALA A 53 -4.07 -9.68 -10.67
C ALA A 53 -5.18 -8.63 -10.86
N ALA A 54 -5.83 -8.19 -9.76
CA ALA A 54 -6.82 -7.12 -9.78
C ALA A 54 -6.20 -5.78 -10.20
N ALA A 55 -5.02 -5.45 -9.69
CA ALA A 55 -4.26 -4.28 -10.08
C ALA A 55 -3.87 -4.32 -11.56
N SER A 56 -3.42 -5.47 -12.08
CA SER A 56 -3.14 -5.63 -13.51
C SER A 56 -4.39 -5.37 -14.35
N SER A 57 -5.52 -5.99 -14.00
CA SER A 57 -6.78 -5.84 -14.75
C SER A 57 -7.25 -4.38 -14.81
N VAL A 58 -7.19 -3.66 -13.69
CA VAL A 58 -7.60 -2.25 -13.63
C VAL A 58 -6.63 -1.34 -14.38
N THR A 59 -5.32 -1.63 -14.34
CA THR A 59 -4.32 -0.85 -15.07
C THR A 59 -4.37 -1.10 -16.57
N ASP A 60 -4.62 -2.33 -17.00
CA ASP A 60 -4.80 -2.67 -18.42
C ASP A 60 -6.03 -1.99 -19.00
N GLN A 61 -7.16 -2.00 -18.28
CA GLN A 61 -8.36 -1.25 -18.67
C GLN A 61 -8.07 0.26 -18.82
N PHE A 62 -7.29 0.86 -17.92
CA PHE A 62 -6.96 2.29 -18.03
C PHE A 62 -6.01 2.57 -19.19
N LYS A 63 -5.06 1.68 -19.46
CA LYS A 63 -4.15 1.75 -20.61
C LYS A 63 -4.92 1.81 -21.93
N GLU A 64 -6.00 1.05 -22.06
CA GLU A 64 -6.86 1.02 -23.25
C GLU A 64 -7.70 2.30 -23.41
N ASN A 65 -7.99 3.01 -22.32
CA ASN A 65 -8.83 4.22 -22.32
C ASN A 65 -8.14 5.40 -21.61
N LEU A 66 -7.14 5.99 -22.25
CA LEU A 66 -6.38 7.16 -21.74
C LEU A 66 -7.14 8.48 -21.83
N THR A 67 -8.41 8.48 -21.42
CA THR A 67 -9.27 9.65 -21.34
C THR A 67 -9.55 10.04 -19.88
N LEU A 68 -10.11 11.22 -19.65
CA LEU A 68 -10.56 11.61 -18.30
C LEU A 68 -11.66 10.67 -17.77
N THR A 69 -12.51 10.15 -18.65
CA THR A 69 -13.51 9.14 -18.31
C THR A 69 -12.85 7.83 -17.89
N GLY A 70 -11.85 7.36 -18.63
CA GLY A 70 -11.06 6.19 -18.28
C GLY A 70 -10.27 6.36 -16.98
N LEU A 71 -9.81 7.57 -16.66
CA LEU A 71 -9.24 7.86 -15.33
C LEU A 71 -10.30 7.71 -14.22
N GLY A 72 -11.54 8.15 -14.48
CA GLY A 72 -12.64 7.93 -13.56
C GLY A 72 -12.97 6.45 -13.35
N GLU A 73 -12.98 5.66 -14.43
CA GLU A 73 -13.11 4.20 -14.41
C GLU A 73 -12.01 3.57 -13.55
N PHE A 74 -10.76 3.88 -13.88
CA PHE A 74 -9.58 3.40 -13.18
C PHE A 74 -9.70 3.60 -11.67
N VAL A 75 -10.05 4.81 -11.24
CA VAL A 75 -10.19 5.15 -9.82
C VAL A 75 -11.34 4.38 -9.16
N VAL A 76 -12.54 4.35 -9.76
CA VAL A 76 -13.70 3.72 -9.11
C VAL A 76 -13.51 2.21 -8.98
N PHE A 77 -12.99 1.53 -10.02
CA PHE A 77 -12.72 0.09 -9.96
C PHE A 77 -11.61 -0.24 -8.96
N TYR A 78 -10.51 0.53 -8.97
CA TYR A 78 -9.45 0.40 -7.97
C TYR A 78 -10.00 0.52 -6.56
N LEU A 79 -10.79 1.57 -6.27
CA LEU A 79 -11.35 1.81 -4.95
C LEU A 79 -12.25 0.65 -4.48
N VAL A 80 -13.11 0.10 -5.34
CA VAL A 80 -14.00 -1.00 -4.95
C VAL A 80 -13.23 -2.29 -4.67
N LEU A 81 -12.23 -2.62 -5.49
CA LEU A 81 -11.42 -3.83 -5.32
C LEU A 81 -10.51 -3.72 -4.09
N MET A 82 -9.78 -2.62 -3.97
CA MET A 82 -8.87 -2.40 -2.85
C MET A 82 -9.62 -2.28 -1.52
N ASN A 83 -10.78 -1.60 -1.47
CA ASN A 83 -11.60 -1.59 -0.25
C ASN A 83 -12.14 -2.98 0.08
N GLY A 84 -12.51 -3.78 -0.93
CA GLY A 84 -12.90 -5.17 -0.73
C GLY A 84 -11.78 -6.03 -0.13
N TRP A 85 -10.54 -5.82 -0.58
CA TRP A 85 -9.33 -6.45 0.00
C TRP A 85 -9.09 -6.02 1.45
N LEU A 86 -9.06 -4.70 1.72
CA LEU A 86 -8.89 -4.15 3.08
C LEU A 86 -10.00 -4.59 4.04
N LEU A 87 -11.22 -4.76 3.56
CA LEU A 87 -12.33 -5.24 4.38
C LEU A 87 -12.07 -6.63 4.97
N TYR A 88 -11.32 -7.47 4.27
CA TYR A 88 -10.85 -8.74 4.81
C TYR A 88 -9.54 -8.57 5.59
N THR A 89 -8.48 -8.10 4.92
CA THR A 89 -7.12 -8.12 5.48
C THR A 89 -6.91 -7.12 6.60
N HIS A 90 -7.59 -5.99 6.60
CA HIS A 90 -7.52 -5.03 7.71
C HIS A 90 -8.63 -5.28 8.72
N HIS A 91 -9.91 -5.36 8.31
CA HIS A 91 -10.99 -5.40 9.29
C HIS A 91 -11.21 -6.76 9.96
N ILE A 92 -10.90 -7.86 9.28
CA ILE A 92 -11.05 -9.20 9.86
C ILE A 92 -9.73 -9.67 10.44
N THR A 93 -8.68 -9.83 9.62
CA THR A 93 -7.52 -10.61 10.03
C THR A 93 -6.61 -9.90 11.04
N THR A 94 -6.51 -8.56 11.03
CA THR A 94 -5.70 -7.83 12.03
C THR A 94 -6.40 -7.64 13.38
N ARG A 95 -7.67 -8.08 13.52
CA ARG A 95 -8.48 -7.91 14.74
C ARG A 95 -8.94 -9.24 15.32
N PHE A 96 -9.19 -10.22 14.48
CA PHE A 96 -9.80 -11.49 14.86
C PHE A 96 -9.06 -12.67 14.26
N HIS A 97 -9.06 -13.76 15.01
CA HIS A 97 -8.53 -15.04 14.56
C HIS A 97 -9.66 -16.08 14.61
N ASP A 98 -9.96 -16.70 13.46
CA ASP A 98 -10.97 -17.74 13.30
C ASP A 98 -10.45 -18.87 12.40
N ASN A 99 -10.35 -20.08 12.98
CA ASN A 99 -9.91 -21.31 12.30
C ASN A 99 -11.06 -22.23 11.90
N SER A 100 -12.31 -21.75 11.96
CA SER A 100 -13.47 -22.55 11.64
C SER A 100 -13.55 -22.92 10.15
N LEU A 101 -14.13 -24.10 9.87
CA LEU A 101 -14.45 -24.46 8.49
C LEU A 101 -15.46 -23.48 7.88
N ALA A 102 -16.40 -22.97 8.69
CA ALA A 102 -17.35 -21.94 8.25
C ALA A 102 -16.66 -20.67 7.74
N HIS A 103 -15.64 -20.15 8.46
CA HIS A 103 -14.81 -19.04 7.98
C HIS A 103 -14.12 -19.38 6.66
N SER A 104 -13.55 -20.59 6.54
CA SER A 104 -12.89 -21.04 5.32
C SER A 104 -13.85 -21.14 4.11
N ILE A 105 -15.08 -21.59 4.31
CA ILE A 105 -16.12 -21.63 3.26
C ILE A 105 -16.51 -20.22 2.83
N ASN A 106 -16.70 -19.30 3.79
CA ASN A 106 -16.99 -17.90 3.47
C ASN A 106 -15.80 -17.25 2.74
N LEU A 107 -14.56 -17.55 3.14
CA LEU A 107 -13.35 -17.09 2.45
C LEU A 107 -13.30 -17.59 1.00
N PHE A 108 -13.73 -18.83 0.73
CA PHE A 108 -13.85 -19.32 -0.64
C PHE A 108 -14.84 -18.48 -1.47
N PHE A 109 -16.04 -18.20 -0.95
CA PHE A 109 -17.00 -17.33 -1.65
C PHE A 109 -16.49 -15.90 -1.81
N TYR A 110 -15.74 -15.39 -0.83
CA TYR A 110 -15.05 -14.11 -0.93
C TYR A 110 -14.06 -14.10 -2.10
N ILE A 111 -13.21 -15.12 -2.22
CA ILE A 111 -12.23 -15.30 -3.31
C ILE A 111 -12.94 -15.38 -4.66
N VAL A 112 -14.02 -16.16 -4.76
CA VAL A 112 -14.81 -16.27 -6.00
C VAL A 112 -15.42 -14.92 -6.37
N GLY A 113 -16.03 -14.21 -5.42
CA GLY A 113 -16.57 -12.86 -5.66
C GLY A 113 -15.50 -11.86 -6.11
N PHE A 114 -14.32 -11.91 -5.47
CA PHE A 114 -13.20 -11.04 -5.80
C PHE A 114 -12.64 -11.34 -7.20
N GLY A 115 -12.46 -12.62 -7.54
CA GLY A 115 -12.05 -13.06 -8.88
C GLY A 115 -13.06 -12.68 -9.96
N LEU A 116 -14.36 -12.85 -9.70
CA LEU A 116 -15.43 -12.43 -10.61
C LEU A 116 -15.43 -10.91 -10.81
N ALA A 117 -15.20 -10.11 -9.77
CA ALA A 117 -15.07 -8.66 -9.92
C ALA A 117 -13.85 -8.32 -10.77
N MET A 118 -12.69 -8.90 -10.46
CA MET A 118 -11.44 -8.66 -11.18
C MET A 118 -11.53 -8.93 -12.69
N VAL A 119 -12.09 -10.07 -13.11
CA VAL A 119 -12.14 -10.42 -14.54
C VAL A 119 -13.14 -9.60 -15.36
N ASN A 120 -13.98 -8.80 -14.70
CA ASN A 120 -15.01 -7.96 -15.34
C ASN A 120 -14.74 -6.46 -15.10
N THR A 121 -13.49 -6.04 -14.92
CA THR A 121 -13.14 -4.62 -14.79
C THR A 121 -13.36 -3.89 -16.11
N GLY A 122 -14.15 -2.82 -16.10
CA GLY A 122 -14.51 -2.03 -17.28
C GLY A 122 -16.00 -1.68 -17.30
N TYR A 123 -16.37 -0.56 -17.93
CA TYR A 123 -17.77 -0.15 -17.97
C TYR A 123 -18.67 -1.06 -18.81
N HIS A 124 -18.12 -1.73 -19.82
CA HIS A 124 -18.87 -2.69 -20.64
C HIS A 124 -19.40 -3.88 -19.82
N ASP A 125 -18.67 -4.31 -18.79
CA ASP A 125 -19.02 -5.46 -17.93
C ASP A 125 -19.34 -5.08 -16.48
N VAL A 126 -19.69 -3.81 -16.24
CA VAL A 126 -19.91 -3.26 -14.88
C VAL A 126 -20.95 -4.05 -14.08
N GLN A 127 -21.96 -4.63 -14.74
CA GLN A 127 -22.97 -5.44 -14.06
C GLN A 127 -22.35 -6.71 -13.45
N ALA A 128 -21.51 -7.41 -14.20
CA ALA A 128 -20.82 -8.61 -13.74
C ALA A 128 -19.80 -8.26 -12.64
N PHE A 129 -19.08 -7.15 -12.79
CA PHE A 129 -18.23 -6.59 -11.74
C PHE A 129 -18.97 -6.38 -10.42
N CYS A 130 -20.13 -5.73 -10.47
CA CYS A 130 -20.94 -5.48 -9.28
C CYS A 130 -21.46 -6.77 -8.64
N TRP A 131 -21.84 -7.79 -9.41
CA TRP A 131 -22.24 -9.08 -8.85
C TRP A 131 -21.10 -9.79 -8.12
N GLY A 132 -19.89 -9.80 -8.69
CA GLY A 132 -18.70 -10.31 -8.01
C GLY A 132 -18.44 -9.55 -6.69
N SER A 133 -18.50 -8.22 -6.75
CA SER A 133 -18.31 -7.33 -5.60
C SER A 133 -19.38 -7.52 -4.50
N ILE A 134 -20.63 -7.83 -4.87
CA ILE A 134 -21.72 -8.14 -3.94
C ILE A 134 -21.49 -9.50 -3.27
N LEU A 135 -21.11 -10.53 -4.05
CA LEU A 135 -20.80 -11.85 -3.51
C LEU A 135 -19.65 -11.78 -2.48
N GLN A 136 -18.60 -11.04 -2.82
CA GLN A 136 -17.48 -10.77 -1.92
C GLN A 136 -17.94 -10.17 -0.58
N ARG A 137 -18.79 -9.15 -0.62
CA ARG A 137 -19.30 -8.44 0.57
C ARG A 137 -20.30 -9.28 1.37
N ALA A 138 -21.11 -10.11 0.70
CA ALA A 138 -21.99 -11.06 1.36
C ALA A 138 -21.19 -12.06 2.21
N ALA A 139 -20.09 -12.58 1.67
CA ALA A 139 -19.19 -13.47 2.41
C ALA A 139 -18.58 -12.79 3.65
N ILE A 140 -18.16 -11.52 3.53
CA ILE A 140 -17.70 -10.71 4.67
C ILE A 140 -18.78 -10.54 5.73
N LEU A 141 -20.02 -10.23 5.33
CA LEU A 141 -21.12 -10.07 6.28
C LEU A 141 -21.38 -11.36 7.08
N LEU A 142 -21.25 -12.53 6.44
CA LEU A 142 -21.36 -13.82 7.13
C LEU A 142 -20.22 -14.02 8.14
N MET A 143 -18.98 -13.67 7.78
CA MET A 143 -17.84 -13.69 8.71
C MET A 143 -18.06 -12.73 9.89
N LEU A 144 -18.43 -11.48 9.63
CA LEU A 144 -18.72 -10.47 10.65
C LEU A 144 -19.88 -10.89 11.58
N THR A 145 -20.89 -11.57 11.03
CA THR A 145 -22.01 -12.11 11.81
C THR A 145 -21.52 -13.16 12.81
N SER A 146 -20.69 -14.11 12.37
CA SER A 146 -20.07 -15.11 13.24
C SER A 146 -19.29 -14.43 14.37
N LEU A 147 -18.41 -13.49 14.04
CA LEU A 147 -17.60 -12.75 15.01
C LEU A 147 -18.46 -11.97 16.03
N THR A 148 -19.56 -11.39 15.58
CA THR A 148 -20.51 -10.62 16.41
C THR A 148 -21.28 -11.51 17.39
N CYS A 149 -21.58 -12.74 16.99
CA CYS A 149 -22.25 -13.73 17.83
C CYS A 149 -21.35 -14.24 18.97
N TYR A 150 -20.06 -14.48 18.69
CA TYR A 150 -19.13 -15.08 19.65
C TYR A 150 -18.34 -14.08 20.50
N ILE A 151 -18.11 -12.86 20.02
CA ILE A 151 -17.31 -11.85 20.73
C ILE A 151 -18.19 -10.63 21.04
N PRO A 152 -18.87 -10.57 22.21
CA PRO A 152 -19.82 -9.50 22.50
C PRO A 152 -19.24 -8.08 22.44
N ARG A 153 -17.94 -7.93 22.71
CA ARG A 153 -17.23 -6.65 22.65
C ARG A 153 -17.12 -6.10 21.21
N SER A 154 -17.11 -6.97 20.19
CA SER A 154 -16.96 -6.56 18.80
C SER A 154 -18.24 -6.01 18.18
N LYS A 155 -19.40 -6.23 18.81
CA LYS A 155 -20.73 -5.91 18.26
C LYS A 155 -20.87 -4.51 17.69
N TYR A 156 -20.32 -3.49 18.35
CA TYR A 156 -20.40 -2.12 17.88
C TYR A 156 -19.51 -1.85 16.67
N THR A 157 -18.25 -2.33 16.73
CA THR A 157 -17.31 -2.17 15.61
C THR A 157 -17.81 -2.93 14.38
N ASN A 158 -18.13 -4.21 14.55
CA ASN A 158 -18.64 -5.06 13.47
C ASN A 158 -20.02 -4.60 12.97
N GLY A 159 -20.87 -4.04 13.83
CA GLY A 159 -22.15 -3.49 13.45
C GLY A 159 -22.01 -2.30 12.49
N ILE A 160 -21.10 -1.36 12.78
CA ILE A 160 -20.85 -0.23 11.88
C ILE A 160 -20.26 -0.70 10.55
N ILE A 161 -19.27 -1.60 10.58
CA ILE A 161 -18.69 -2.17 9.37
C ILE A 161 -19.79 -2.87 8.55
N ALA A 162 -20.62 -3.71 9.19
CA ALA A 162 -21.73 -4.39 8.54
C ALA A 162 -22.75 -3.40 7.93
N CYS A 163 -23.10 -2.31 8.62
CA CYS A 163 -23.97 -1.26 8.09
C CYS A 163 -23.38 -0.61 6.83
N ILE A 164 -22.09 -0.26 6.84
CA ILE A 164 -21.39 0.32 5.69
C ILE A 164 -21.36 -0.69 4.53
N THR A 165 -21.03 -1.95 4.80
CA THR A 165 -20.98 -3.03 3.81
C THR A 165 -22.36 -3.28 3.19
N VAL A 166 -23.44 -3.34 3.99
CA VAL A 166 -24.81 -3.49 3.49
C VAL A 166 -25.22 -2.27 2.65
N GLY A 167 -24.91 -1.06 3.10
CA GLY A 167 -25.17 0.16 2.33
C GLY A 167 -24.48 0.14 0.97
N THR A 168 -23.22 -0.28 0.94
CA THR A 168 -22.43 -0.42 -0.30
C THR A 168 -22.99 -1.51 -1.20
N MET A 169 -23.36 -2.67 -0.65
CA MET A 169 -24.04 -3.73 -1.41
C MET A 169 -25.36 -3.26 -2.02
N ALA A 170 -26.15 -2.45 -1.30
CA ALA A 170 -27.40 -1.92 -1.83
C ALA A 170 -27.16 -0.97 -3.01
N LEU A 171 -26.15 -0.10 -2.93
CA LEU A 171 -25.78 0.80 -4.03
C LEU A 171 -25.21 0.01 -5.23
N LEU A 172 -24.34 -0.97 -4.97
CA LEU A 172 -23.81 -1.86 -6.00
C LEU A 172 -24.91 -2.71 -6.65
N LEU A 173 -25.96 -3.10 -5.91
CA LEU A 173 -27.10 -3.82 -6.46
C LEU A 173 -27.88 -2.94 -7.45
N VAL A 174 -28.06 -1.65 -7.14
CA VAL A 174 -28.68 -0.70 -8.08
C VAL A 174 -27.84 -0.61 -9.36
N VAL A 175 -26.50 -0.52 -9.24
CA VAL A 175 -25.60 -0.48 -10.40
C VAL A 175 -25.61 -1.82 -11.14
N ALA A 176 -25.66 -2.96 -10.46
CA ALA A 176 -25.75 -4.27 -11.10
C ALA A 176 -27.04 -4.41 -11.94
N LEU A 177 -28.17 -3.91 -11.43
CA LEU A 177 -29.47 -4.01 -12.09
C LEU A 177 -29.63 -3.00 -13.24
N LEU A 178 -29.08 -1.79 -13.12
CA LEU A 178 -29.31 -0.70 -14.07
C LEU A 178 -28.07 -0.33 -14.91
N GLY A 179 -26.91 -0.90 -14.61
CA GLY A 179 -25.59 -0.49 -15.11
C GLY A 179 -25.35 -0.68 -16.61
N LYS A 180 -26.25 -1.33 -17.34
CA LYS A 180 -26.16 -1.47 -18.80
C LYS A 180 -25.99 -0.12 -19.53
N HIS A 181 -26.50 0.96 -18.94
CA HIS A 181 -26.44 2.32 -19.48
C HIS A 181 -25.56 3.25 -18.62
N ILE A 182 -24.53 2.73 -17.96
CA ILE A 182 -23.72 3.53 -17.01
C ILE A 182 -23.07 4.74 -17.66
N GLU A 183 -22.58 4.61 -18.90
CA GLU A 183 -21.96 5.70 -19.66
C GLU A 183 -22.97 6.79 -20.05
N GLU A 184 -24.22 6.39 -20.32
CA GLU A 184 -25.30 7.30 -20.73
C GLU A 184 -26.01 7.96 -19.52
N SER A 185 -25.89 7.37 -18.33
CA SER A 185 -26.65 7.76 -17.15
C SER A 185 -25.75 8.31 -16.03
N PRO A 186 -25.60 9.64 -15.90
CA PRO A 186 -24.77 10.26 -14.87
C PRO A 186 -25.22 9.91 -13.44
N ILE A 187 -26.50 9.56 -13.26
CA ILE A 187 -27.05 9.16 -11.97
C ILE A 187 -26.49 7.79 -11.55
N ILE A 188 -26.44 6.81 -12.46
CA ILE A 188 -25.93 5.47 -12.15
C ILE A 188 -24.43 5.56 -11.87
N MET A 189 -23.69 6.33 -12.66
CA MET A 189 -22.29 6.61 -12.41
C MET A 189 -22.08 7.26 -11.04
N ALA A 190 -22.88 8.27 -10.67
CA ALA A 190 -22.81 8.89 -9.34
C ALA A 190 -23.09 7.89 -8.20
N ILE A 191 -24.06 6.99 -8.36
CA ILE A 191 -24.34 5.92 -7.39
C ILE A 191 -23.12 4.99 -7.23
N PHE A 192 -22.45 4.65 -8.33
CA PHE A 192 -21.27 3.80 -8.29
C PHE A 192 -20.11 4.48 -7.55
N TRP A 193 -19.88 5.76 -7.81
CA TRP A 193 -18.91 6.58 -7.07
C TRP A 193 -19.24 6.67 -5.58
N ILE A 194 -20.51 6.89 -5.22
CA ILE A 194 -20.94 6.91 -3.82
C ILE A 194 -20.65 5.56 -3.15
N ALA A 195 -20.92 4.44 -3.83
CA ALA A 195 -20.61 3.11 -3.32
C ALA A 195 -19.10 2.94 -3.04
N ALA A 196 -18.25 3.34 -3.99
CA ALA A 196 -16.79 3.26 -3.83
C ALA A 196 -16.28 4.14 -2.68
N PHE A 197 -16.79 5.38 -2.57
CA PHE A 197 -16.36 6.31 -1.52
C PHE A 197 -16.89 5.96 -0.14
N LEU A 198 -18.08 5.36 -0.04
CA LEU A 198 -18.66 4.97 1.24
C LEU A 198 -17.72 4.04 2.01
N GLU A 199 -17.14 3.03 1.34
CA GLU A 199 -16.14 2.15 1.94
C GLU A 199 -14.76 2.80 2.05
N PHE A 200 -14.39 3.68 1.11
CA PHE A 200 -13.13 4.42 1.19
C PHE A 200 -13.00 5.16 2.52
N TYR A 201 -14.08 5.78 2.99
CA TYR A 201 -14.15 6.54 4.23
C TYR A 201 -14.50 5.71 5.48
N THR A 202 -14.51 4.38 5.42
CA THR A 202 -14.86 3.49 6.55
C THR A 202 -14.11 3.87 7.84
N GLU A 203 -12.81 4.11 7.76
CA GLU A 203 -12.00 4.46 8.94
C GLU A 203 -12.39 5.81 9.54
N VAL A 204 -12.69 6.80 8.70
CA VAL A 204 -13.13 8.13 9.15
C VAL A 204 -14.49 8.01 9.84
N ILE A 205 -15.42 7.25 9.25
CA ILE A 205 -16.73 6.98 9.82
C ILE A 205 -16.57 6.27 11.18
N MET A 206 -15.75 5.22 11.24
CA MET A 206 -15.50 4.48 12.49
C MET A 206 -15.00 5.39 13.61
N ILE A 207 -14.10 6.33 13.33
CA ILE A 207 -13.56 7.23 14.36
C ILE A 207 -14.63 8.17 14.91
N GLN A 208 -15.54 8.65 14.06
CA GLN A 208 -16.60 9.56 14.49
C GLN A 208 -17.63 8.85 15.37
N PHE A 209 -17.92 7.57 15.10
CA PHE A 209 -18.97 6.82 15.79
C PHE A 209 -18.46 5.91 16.92
N LEU A 210 -17.17 5.55 16.93
CA LEU A 210 -16.60 4.64 17.92
C LEU A 210 -15.57 5.35 18.81
N GLY A 211 -15.74 5.16 20.12
CA GLY A 211 -14.75 5.57 21.10
C GLY A 211 -14.72 4.70 22.35
N GLY A 212 -13.60 4.79 23.06
CA GLY A 212 -13.36 4.05 24.29
C GLY A 212 -13.40 2.54 24.07
N GLN A 213 -14.09 1.84 24.96
CA GLN A 213 -14.14 0.37 24.97
C GLN A 213 -14.92 -0.26 23.80
N ARG A 214 -15.67 0.54 23.02
CA ARG A 214 -16.46 0.07 21.88
C ARG A 214 -15.63 -0.21 20.62
N LEU A 215 -14.42 0.36 20.55
CA LEU A 215 -13.50 0.14 19.46
C LEU A 215 -12.71 -1.15 19.72
N VAL A 216 -12.78 -2.09 18.79
CA VAL A 216 -11.90 -3.27 18.83
C VAL A 216 -10.50 -2.83 18.45
N PRO A 217 -9.50 -3.04 19.32
CA PRO A 217 -8.13 -2.66 19.05
C PRO A 217 -7.57 -3.45 17.87
N ILE A 218 -6.65 -2.82 17.15
CA ILE A 218 -6.02 -3.34 15.94
C ILE A 218 -4.64 -3.83 16.32
N ASN A 219 -4.22 -5.00 15.81
CA ASN A 219 -2.81 -5.36 15.84
C ASN A 219 -2.05 -4.45 14.84
N ILE A 220 -1.24 -3.54 15.39
CA ILE A 220 -0.53 -2.51 14.64
C ILE A 220 0.58 -3.10 13.80
N GLU A 221 1.29 -4.09 14.32
CA GLU A 221 2.38 -4.78 13.60
C GLU A 221 1.80 -5.51 12.38
N HIS A 222 0.74 -6.28 12.59
CA HIS A 222 0.08 -6.98 11.49
C HIS A 222 -0.56 -6.01 10.48
N THR A 223 -1.16 -4.91 10.94
CA THR A 223 -1.69 -3.88 10.02
C THR A 223 -0.58 -3.23 9.20
N LYS A 224 0.55 -2.90 9.82
CA LYS A 224 1.73 -2.38 9.13
C LYS A 224 2.21 -3.35 8.05
N GLU A 225 2.28 -4.65 8.36
CA GLU A 225 2.62 -5.68 7.38
C GLU A 225 1.64 -5.72 6.21
N ARG A 226 0.31 -5.70 6.48
CA ARG A 226 -0.71 -5.69 5.43
C ARG A 226 -0.62 -4.44 4.55
N LEU A 227 -0.41 -3.26 5.15
CA LEU A 227 -0.22 -2.03 4.39
C LEU A 227 1.05 -2.07 3.53
N GLY A 228 2.14 -2.65 4.04
CA GLY A 228 3.34 -2.87 3.25
C GLY A 228 3.13 -3.88 2.11
N ALA A 229 2.32 -4.92 2.34
CA ALA A 229 1.95 -5.88 1.30
C ALA A 229 1.14 -5.22 0.18
N LEU A 230 0.22 -4.30 0.51
CA LEU A 230 -0.52 -3.51 -0.49
C LEU A 230 0.44 -2.75 -1.44
N GLU A 231 1.42 -2.04 -0.89
CA GLU A 231 2.37 -1.29 -1.72
C GLU A 231 3.29 -2.22 -2.54
N LEU A 232 3.71 -3.35 -1.96
CA LEU A 232 4.47 -4.37 -2.69
C LEU A 232 3.67 -4.94 -3.86
N VAL A 233 2.37 -5.15 -3.69
CA VAL A 233 1.46 -5.62 -4.72
C VAL A 233 1.36 -4.59 -5.86
N CYS A 234 1.14 -3.32 -5.54
CA CYS A 234 1.05 -2.25 -6.55
C CYS A 234 2.36 -2.07 -7.32
N LEU A 235 3.51 -2.16 -6.64
CA LEU A 235 4.83 -2.08 -7.28
C LEU A 235 5.17 -3.35 -8.07
N GLY A 236 4.77 -4.51 -7.56
CA GLY A 236 4.99 -5.82 -8.18
C GLY A 236 4.23 -5.97 -9.50
N GLU A 237 3.02 -5.40 -9.60
CA GLU A 237 2.26 -5.31 -10.84
C GLU A 237 3.10 -4.67 -11.96
N THR A 238 3.76 -3.54 -11.68
CA THR A 238 4.58 -2.85 -12.68
C THR A 238 5.73 -3.74 -13.17
N VAL A 239 6.40 -4.44 -12.27
CA VAL A 239 7.51 -5.36 -12.61
C VAL A 239 7.02 -6.54 -13.45
N LEU A 240 5.89 -7.15 -13.07
CA LEU A 240 5.30 -8.28 -13.79
C LEU A 240 4.88 -7.87 -15.20
N SER A 241 4.21 -6.74 -15.32
CA SER A 241 3.71 -6.21 -16.59
C SER A 241 4.82 -5.96 -17.60
N VAL A 242 5.91 -5.31 -17.19
CA VAL A 242 7.08 -5.09 -18.06
C VAL A 242 7.69 -6.42 -18.51
N THR A 243 7.77 -7.40 -17.61
CA THR A 243 8.37 -8.71 -17.89
C THR A 243 7.51 -9.54 -18.84
N ILE A 244 6.18 -9.48 -18.72
CA ILE A 244 5.24 -10.19 -19.58
C ILE A 244 5.26 -9.61 -20.99
N ILE A 245 5.10 -8.28 -21.12
CA ILE A 245 5.14 -7.58 -22.42
C ILE A 245 6.42 -7.92 -23.19
N TYR A 246 7.55 -7.97 -22.49
CA TYR A 246 8.81 -8.37 -23.11
C TYR A 246 8.81 -9.80 -23.64
N ARG A 247 8.31 -10.74 -22.84
CA ARG A 247 8.30 -12.16 -23.20
C ARG A 247 7.42 -12.40 -24.42
N GLU A 248 6.25 -11.78 -24.48
CA GLU A 248 5.31 -11.90 -25.60
C GLU A 248 5.96 -11.42 -26.91
N MET A 249 6.60 -10.26 -26.87
CA MET A 249 7.23 -9.66 -28.06
C MET A 249 8.47 -10.42 -28.53
N LEU A 250 9.27 -10.99 -27.61
CA LEU A 250 10.35 -11.91 -28.00
C LEU A 250 9.82 -13.12 -28.77
N SER A 251 8.67 -13.66 -28.37
CA SER A 251 8.09 -14.84 -29.01
C SER A 251 7.58 -14.55 -30.43
N GLU A 252 7.06 -13.35 -30.68
CA GLU A 252 6.62 -12.93 -32.02
C GLU A 252 7.80 -12.71 -32.98
N GLY A 253 8.90 -12.13 -32.49
CA GLY A 253 10.12 -11.91 -33.28
C GLY A 253 10.80 -13.19 -33.76
N GLU A 254 10.68 -14.30 -33.02
CA GLU A 254 11.21 -15.61 -33.44
C GLU A 254 10.35 -16.27 -34.51
N ILE A 255 9.03 -16.03 -34.51
CA ILE A 255 8.08 -16.64 -35.46
C ILE A 255 8.18 -15.98 -36.86
N GLY A 256 8.63 -14.71 -36.95
CA GLY A 256 8.85 -14.02 -38.22
C GLY A 256 10.06 -14.50 -39.05
N GLY A 257 10.94 -15.31 -38.48
CA GLY A 257 12.22 -15.74 -39.09
C GLY A 257 12.13 -16.82 -40.18
N HIS A 258 10.94 -17.25 -40.60
CA HIS A 258 10.78 -18.29 -41.63
C HIS A 258 10.50 -17.77 -43.05
N HIS A 259 10.50 -16.45 -43.28
CA HIS A 259 10.46 -15.90 -44.62
C HIS A 259 11.87 -15.61 -45.17
N GLY A 260 12.39 -16.55 -45.96
CA GLY A 260 13.32 -16.30 -47.07
C GLY A 260 14.74 -15.84 -46.72
N GLU A 261 15.70 -16.74 -46.91
CA GLU A 261 17.15 -16.53 -46.75
C GLU A 261 17.80 -15.43 -47.62
N ALA A 262 17.02 -14.63 -48.37
CA ALA A 262 17.52 -13.78 -49.44
C ALA A 262 17.98 -12.37 -49.01
N ASP A 263 17.51 -11.84 -47.88
CA ASP A 263 17.75 -10.43 -47.50
C ASP A 263 18.58 -10.28 -46.20
N LYS A 264 19.66 -11.06 -46.07
CA LYS A 264 20.58 -11.00 -44.90
C LYS A 264 21.43 -9.73 -44.82
N GLU A 265 21.55 -8.95 -45.89
CA GLU A 265 22.48 -7.81 -45.96
C GLU A 265 21.90 -6.47 -45.49
N GLU A 266 20.56 -6.33 -45.38
CA GLU A 266 19.92 -5.11 -44.84
C GLU A 266 19.63 -5.22 -43.32
N LEU A 267 19.96 -6.37 -42.72
CA LEU A 267 19.63 -6.72 -41.32
C LEU A 267 20.62 -6.15 -40.28
N ASP A 268 21.75 -5.58 -40.67
CA ASP A 268 22.75 -5.05 -39.73
C ASP A 268 22.41 -3.64 -39.19
N THR A 269 21.54 -2.89 -39.88
CA THR A 269 21.04 -1.58 -39.42
C THR A 269 19.90 -1.65 -38.41
N ALA A 270 19.28 -2.82 -38.23
CA ALA A 270 18.19 -3.08 -37.26
C ALA A 270 18.68 -3.47 -35.85
N SER A 271 19.95 -3.20 -35.54
CA SER A 271 20.59 -3.58 -34.26
C SER A 271 20.29 -2.60 -33.09
N ARG A 272 19.59 -1.49 -33.34
CA ARG A 272 19.28 -0.46 -32.34
C ARG A 272 18.24 -0.81 -31.24
N PRO A 273 17.11 -1.49 -31.51
CA PRO A 273 16.03 -1.60 -30.50
C PRO A 273 16.39 -2.52 -29.33
N LYS A 274 17.33 -3.46 -29.50
CA LYS A 274 17.67 -4.43 -28.44
C LYS A 274 18.32 -3.78 -27.21
N HIS A 275 19.14 -2.76 -27.39
CA HIS A 275 19.86 -2.13 -26.26
C HIS A 275 19.01 -1.13 -25.48
N ALA A 276 18.21 -0.32 -26.18
CA ALA A 276 17.34 0.67 -25.53
C ALA A 276 16.32 0.00 -24.59
N TYR A 277 15.83 -1.18 -25.00
CA TYR A 277 14.96 -2.02 -24.18
C TYR A 277 15.57 -2.39 -22.82
N TYR A 278 16.81 -2.92 -22.79
CA TYR A 278 17.44 -3.31 -21.52
C TYR A 278 17.62 -2.12 -20.58
N TRP A 279 17.83 -0.92 -21.13
CA TRP A 279 17.89 0.29 -20.33
C TRP A 279 16.53 0.71 -19.78
N VAL A 280 15.46 0.68 -20.56
CA VAL A 280 14.09 0.96 -20.05
C VAL A 280 13.71 -0.06 -18.98
N LEU A 281 14.00 -1.34 -19.20
CA LEU A 281 13.81 -2.38 -18.18
C LEU A 281 14.58 -2.03 -16.90
N PHE A 282 15.88 -1.75 -17.01
CA PHE A 282 16.72 -1.37 -15.88
C PHE A 282 16.19 -0.15 -15.14
N TYR A 283 15.79 0.91 -15.85
CA TYR A 283 15.26 2.12 -15.22
C TYR A 283 13.91 1.89 -14.55
N SER A 284 13.03 1.06 -15.11
CA SER A 284 11.77 0.67 -14.47
C SER A 284 12.01 -0.11 -13.18
N PHE A 285 12.94 -1.08 -13.19
CA PHE A 285 13.34 -1.79 -11.97
C PHE A 285 13.99 -0.87 -10.94
N LEU A 286 14.86 0.05 -11.38
CA LEU A 286 15.48 1.04 -10.51
C LEU A 286 14.42 1.94 -9.87
N LEU A 287 13.45 2.44 -10.66
CA LEU A 287 12.35 3.27 -10.19
C LEU A 287 11.51 2.56 -9.12
N VAL A 288 11.09 1.32 -9.40
CA VAL A 288 10.34 0.48 -8.44
C VAL A 288 11.16 0.24 -7.17
N PHE A 289 12.43 -0.11 -7.31
CA PHE A 289 13.32 -0.34 -6.18
C PHE A 289 13.48 0.94 -5.32
N MET A 290 13.60 2.11 -5.94
CA MET A 290 13.66 3.37 -5.19
C MET A 290 12.38 3.66 -4.41
N PHE A 291 11.19 3.36 -4.97
CA PHE A 291 9.93 3.45 -4.21
C PHE A 291 9.92 2.50 -3.01
N LEU A 292 10.39 1.26 -3.18
CA LEU A 292 10.51 0.30 -2.07
C LEU A 292 11.40 0.84 -0.96
N LEU A 293 12.56 1.41 -1.31
CA LEU A 293 13.46 2.01 -0.32
C LEU A 293 12.81 3.19 0.40
N LEU A 294 12.20 4.13 -0.33
CA LEU A 294 11.55 5.30 0.28
C LEU A 294 10.36 4.95 1.19
N TYR A 295 9.65 3.86 0.88
CA TYR A 295 8.54 3.37 1.69
C TYR A 295 9.04 2.57 2.90
N PHE A 296 9.82 1.51 2.69
CA PHE A 296 10.17 0.54 3.74
C PHE A 296 11.26 1.05 4.70
N HIS A 297 12.24 1.84 4.23
CA HIS A 297 13.25 2.39 5.15
C HIS A 297 12.67 3.46 6.08
N MET A 298 11.47 3.95 5.81
CA MET A 298 10.84 5.02 6.58
C MET A 298 9.73 4.54 7.50
N GLN A 299 9.52 3.23 7.54
CA GLN A 299 8.54 2.61 8.41
C GLN A 299 8.97 2.75 9.88
N PRO A 300 8.19 3.46 10.72
CA PRO A 300 8.57 3.66 12.11
C PRO A 300 8.55 2.36 12.91
N SER A 301 9.18 2.42 14.09
CA SER A 301 8.98 1.44 15.15
C SER A 301 7.48 1.31 15.49
N PRO A 302 7.02 0.16 16.01
CA PRO A 302 5.63 0.01 16.44
C PRO A 302 5.20 1.07 17.46
N CYS A 303 6.10 1.48 18.36
CA CYS A 303 5.86 2.52 19.36
C CYS A 303 5.61 3.89 18.72
N ASP A 304 6.30 4.17 17.62
CA ASP A 304 6.23 5.45 16.91
C ASP A 304 5.20 5.46 15.78
N HIS A 305 4.47 4.38 15.59
CA HIS A 305 3.51 4.28 14.51
C HIS A 305 2.33 5.26 14.67
N ALA A 306 1.83 5.83 13.55
CA ALA A 306 0.77 6.83 13.57
C ALA A 306 -0.55 6.25 14.11
N LEU A 307 -0.75 4.94 13.93
CA LEU A 307 -1.86 4.17 14.52
C LEU A 307 -1.89 4.22 16.05
N ARG A 308 -0.74 4.38 16.73
CA ARG A 308 -0.68 4.56 18.20
C ARG A 308 -0.96 5.99 18.63
N ARG A 309 -0.59 6.96 17.80
CA ARG A 309 -0.60 8.38 18.14
C ARG A 309 -2.00 8.91 18.40
N SER A 310 -2.89 8.77 17.42
CA SER A 310 -4.29 9.09 17.59
C SER A 310 -5.12 8.41 16.52
N ARG A 311 -6.43 8.29 16.80
CA ARG A 311 -7.38 7.72 15.84
C ARG A 311 -7.32 8.46 14.49
N PHE A 312 -7.33 9.79 14.53
CA PHE A 312 -7.26 10.62 13.32
C PHE A 312 -6.01 10.32 12.49
N HIS A 313 -4.83 10.29 13.12
CA HIS A 313 -3.59 9.93 12.44
C HIS A 313 -3.66 8.52 11.82
N GLY A 314 -4.27 7.56 12.52
CA GLY A 314 -4.52 6.23 12.00
C GLY A 314 -5.39 6.22 10.74
N ALA A 315 -6.57 6.85 10.75
CA ALA A 315 -7.42 6.90 9.56
C ALA A 315 -6.80 7.69 8.41
N SER A 316 -6.14 8.81 8.69
CA SER A 316 -5.40 9.55 7.67
C SER A 316 -4.32 8.69 7.05
N LEU A 317 -3.59 7.91 7.84
CA LEU A 317 -2.58 6.98 7.34
C LEU A 317 -3.21 5.92 6.42
N MET A 318 -4.35 5.35 6.81
CA MET A 318 -5.07 4.39 5.97
C MET A 318 -5.49 5.01 4.64
N ILE A 319 -6.05 6.23 4.65
CA ILE A 319 -6.41 6.95 3.43
C ILE A 319 -5.18 7.19 2.54
N LEU A 320 -4.06 7.62 3.12
CA LEU A 320 -2.85 7.89 2.34
C LEU A 320 -2.32 6.63 1.65
N HIS A 321 -2.33 5.45 2.29
CA HIS A 321 -1.97 4.19 1.61
C HIS A 321 -2.90 3.88 0.44
N LYS A 322 -4.22 4.09 0.61
CA LYS A 322 -5.19 3.89 -0.48
C LYS A 322 -4.85 4.76 -1.69
N VAL A 323 -4.49 6.03 -1.46
CA VAL A 323 -4.14 6.97 -2.53
C VAL A 323 -2.74 6.68 -3.09
N LEU A 324 -1.80 6.21 -2.25
CA LEU A 324 -0.46 5.82 -2.66
C LEU A 324 -0.49 4.66 -3.67
N GLY A 325 -1.23 3.59 -3.37
CA GLY A 325 -1.40 2.47 -4.29
C GLY A 325 -1.96 2.90 -5.64
N LEU A 326 -2.94 3.81 -5.67
CA LEU A 326 -3.48 4.38 -6.92
C LEU A 326 -2.42 5.15 -7.72
N ALA A 327 -1.62 5.98 -7.05
CA ALA A 327 -0.56 6.76 -7.68
C ALA A 327 0.57 5.86 -8.23
N ILE A 328 0.93 4.78 -7.51
CA ILE A 328 1.89 3.78 -7.97
C ILE A 328 1.37 3.02 -9.19
N LEU A 329 0.09 2.60 -9.18
CA LEU A 329 -0.50 1.93 -10.35
C LEU A 329 -0.56 2.85 -11.57
N ALA A 330 -0.77 4.15 -11.40
CA ALA A 330 -0.67 5.12 -12.50
C ALA A 330 0.76 5.18 -13.08
N VAL A 331 1.80 5.09 -12.24
CA VAL A 331 3.19 4.92 -12.70
C VAL A 331 3.33 3.62 -13.50
N GLY A 332 2.75 2.51 -13.01
CA GLY A 332 2.75 1.22 -13.70
C GLY A 332 2.16 1.28 -15.11
N VAL A 333 1.00 1.95 -15.27
CA VAL A 333 0.36 2.18 -16.58
C VAL A 333 1.27 2.96 -17.51
N SER A 334 1.92 4.02 -17.01
CA SER A 334 2.85 4.79 -17.82
C SER A 334 4.07 3.96 -18.25
N VAL A 335 4.61 3.12 -17.36
CA VAL A 335 5.71 2.20 -17.69
C VAL A 335 5.29 1.20 -18.77
N LYS A 336 4.06 0.64 -18.73
CA LYS A 336 3.53 -0.22 -19.81
C LYS A 336 3.57 0.48 -21.17
N LEU A 337 3.05 1.70 -21.22
CA LEU A 337 3.02 2.52 -22.44
C LEU A 337 4.42 2.86 -22.95
N VAL A 338 5.37 3.14 -22.05
CA VAL A 338 6.78 3.33 -22.41
C VAL A 338 7.36 2.10 -23.11
N VAL A 339 7.12 0.91 -22.57
CA VAL A 339 7.62 -0.33 -23.16
C VAL A 339 6.96 -0.58 -24.52
N GLU A 340 5.65 -0.38 -24.64
CA GLU A 340 4.91 -0.53 -25.90
C GLU A 340 5.41 0.45 -26.97
N SER A 341 5.54 1.75 -26.66
CA SER A 341 6.05 2.75 -27.60
C SER A 341 7.50 2.47 -28.01
N LEU A 342 8.35 2.04 -27.07
CA LEU A 342 9.74 1.68 -27.39
C LEU A 342 9.81 0.50 -28.37
N LEU A 343 8.97 -0.52 -28.17
CA LEU A 343 8.95 -1.71 -29.00
C LEU A 343 8.31 -1.47 -30.37
N ALA A 344 7.30 -0.59 -30.43
CA ALA A 344 6.69 -0.15 -31.68
C ALA A 344 7.55 0.86 -32.47
N GLU A 345 8.65 1.35 -31.88
CA GLU A 345 9.46 2.45 -32.41
C GLU A 345 8.63 3.74 -32.62
N GLU A 346 7.62 3.94 -31.79
CA GLU A 346 6.70 5.08 -31.84
C GLU A 346 7.04 6.12 -30.77
N GLU A 347 6.64 7.37 -31.02
CA GLU A 347 6.70 8.41 -30.00
C GLU A 347 5.75 8.10 -28.85
N LEU A 348 6.21 8.31 -27.61
CA LEU A 348 5.38 8.11 -26.44
C LEU A 348 4.18 9.09 -26.45
N PRO A 349 2.95 8.61 -26.23
CA PRO A 349 1.79 9.48 -26.07
C PRO A 349 2.01 10.50 -24.95
N LEU A 350 1.64 11.76 -25.21
CA LEU A 350 1.80 12.83 -24.22
C LEU A 350 1.16 12.48 -22.87
N VAL A 351 -0.04 11.89 -22.89
CA VAL A 351 -0.75 11.47 -21.68
C VAL A 351 0.07 10.50 -20.84
N ALA A 352 0.80 9.57 -21.46
CA ALA A 352 1.66 8.62 -20.75
C ALA A 352 2.80 9.34 -20.01
N SER A 353 3.46 10.30 -20.67
CA SER A 353 4.53 11.10 -20.04
C SER A 353 4.01 11.95 -18.87
N GLN A 354 2.82 12.52 -19.00
CA GLN A 354 2.18 13.30 -17.94
C GLN A 354 1.77 12.40 -16.78
N LEU A 355 1.25 11.21 -17.07
CA LEU A 355 0.86 10.22 -16.07
C LEU A 355 2.06 9.77 -15.23
N MET A 356 3.24 9.56 -15.84
CA MET A 356 4.48 9.27 -15.11
C MET A 356 4.80 10.39 -14.11
N GLY A 357 4.86 11.64 -14.59
CA GLY A 357 5.24 12.78 -13.75
C GLY A 357 4.26 13.03 -12.60
N TYR A 358 2.95 12.99 -12.88
CA TYR A 358 1.94 13.11 -11.82
C TYR A 358 1.98 11.93 -10.86
N GLY A 359 2.09 10.69 -11.35
CA GLY A 359 2.17 9.49 -10.52
C GLY A 359 3.36 9.53 -9.57
N VAL A 360 4.57 9.79 -10.08
CA VAL A 360 5.79 9.87 -9.25
C VAL A 360 5.71 11.01 -8.25
N GLY A 361 5.32 12.21 -8.67
CA GLY A 361 5.20 13.36 -7.78
C GLY A 361 4.17 13.17 -6.67
N CYS A 362 2.97 12.68 -7.01
CA CYS A 362 1.93 12.36 -6.05
C CYS A 362 2.39 11.30 -5.05
N SER A 363 3.03 10.22 -5.49
CA SER A 363 3.55 9.18 -4.60
C SER A 363 4.55 9.75 -3.57
N ILE A 364 5.46 10.62 -3.98
CA ILE A 364 6.42 11.26 -3.05
C ILE A 364 5.70 12.17 -2.05
N LEU A 365 4.74 12.99 -2.50
CA LEU A 365 3.96 13.87 -1.61
C LEU A 365 3.14 13.07 -0.60
N ILE A 366 2.58 11.93 -1.02
CA ILE A 366 1.82 11.03 -0.15
C ILE A 366 2.76 10.37 0.88
N LEU A 367 3.91 9.85 0.45
CA LEU A 367 4.94 9.30 1.34
C LEU A 367 5.41 10.35 2.37
N PHE A 368 5.61 11.60 1.93
CA PHE A 368 5.91 12.72 2.82
C PHE A 368 4.78 12.97 3.83
N GLY A 369 3.53 12.97 3.39
CA GLY A 369 2.36 13.08 4.26
C GLY A 369 2.29 11.95 5.29
N MET A 370 2.59 10.72 4.89
CA MET A 370 2.64 9.57 5.80
C MET A 370 3.72 9.74 6.87
N ARG A 371 4.93 10.17 6.48
CA ARG A 371 6.01 10.50 7.41
C ARG A 371 5.59 11.59 8.39
N TYR A 372 4.91 12.63 7.89
CA TYR A 372 4.40 13.69 8.74
C TYR A 372 3.38 13.17 9.76
N LEU A 373 2.51 12.22 9.40
CA LEU A 373 1.59 11.59 10.35
C LEU A 373 2.33 10.79 11.44
N HIS A 374 3.42 10.12 11.08
CA HIS A 374 4.25 9.37 12.02
C HIS A 374 5.02 10.29 12.98
N TYR A 375 5.76 11.26 12.45
CA TYR A 375 6.77 12.02 13.21
C TYR A 375 6.44 13.50 13.42
N GLY A 376 5.61 14.10 12.56
CA GLY A 376 5.37 15.54 12.54
C GLY A 376 4.70 16.04 13.82
N GLY A 377 5.27 17.06 14.47
CA GLY A 377 4.74 17.62 15.71
C GLY A 377 4.91 16.73 16.94
N ARG A 378 5.87 15.79 16.92
CA ARG A 378 6.39 15.15 18.11
C ARG A 378 7.60 15.90 18.64
N ASP A 379 7.81 15.84 19.94
CA ASP A 379 8.98 16.41 20.60
C ASP A 379 10.24 15.56 20.40
N SER A 380 10.07 14.31 19.93
CA SER A 380 11.18 13.40 19.65
C SER A 380 10.96 12.51 18.42
N ILE A 381 12.07 12.05 17.85
CA ILE A 381 12.12 11.06 16.77
C ILE A 381 13.04 9.92 17.22
N ASN A 382 12.54 8.70 17.10
CA ASN A 382 13.27 7.49 17.42
C ASN A 382 13.95 6.90 16.17
N PHE A 383 15.26 6.73 16.24
CA PHE A 383 16.12 6.05 15.28
C PHE A 383 16.59 4.71 15.89
N ASP A 384 15.63 3.80 16.09
CA ASP A 384 15.77 2.50 16.74
C ASP A 384 16.26 2.53 18.20
N THR A 385 17.55 2.73 18.40
CA THR A 385 18.20 2.77 19.73
C THR A 385 18.47 4.18 20.21
N LEU A 386 18.43 5.16 19.30
CA LEU A 386 18.78 6.55 19.56
C LEU A 386 17.53 7.41 19.43
N VAL A 387 17.30 8.28 20.41
CA VAL A 387 16.16 9.21 20.39
C VAL A 387 16.68 10.63 20.21
N MET A 388 16.27 11.29 19.13
CA MET A 388 16.47 12.72 18.93
C MET A 388 15.37 13.48 19.64
N TYR A 389 15.71 14.49 20.44
CA TYR A 389 14.76 15.42 21.05
C TYR A 389 14.92 16.81 20.43
N TYR A 390 13.80 17.39 19.97
CA TYR A 390 13.80 18.74 19.41
C TYR A 390 14.10 19.78 20.50
N GLY A 391 14.88 20.81 20.15
CA GLY A 391 15.27 21.88 21.06
C GLY A 391 16.53 21.60 21.90
N VAL A 392 17.05 20.37 21.90
CA VAL A 392 18.28 20.01 22.64
C VAL A 392 19.54 20.38 21.86
N ASP A 393 19.59 20.07 20.55
CA ASP A 393 20.70 20.46 19.67
C ASP A 393 20.18 21.26 18.46
N PRO A 394 20.38 22.60 18.45
CA PRO A 394 19.92 23.46 17.36
C PRO A 394 20.47 23.08 15.98
N ARG A 395 21.64 22.42 15.91
CA ARG A 395 22.21 21.97 14.63
C ARG A 395 21.46 20.77 14.08
N LEU A 396 21.13 19.80 14.93
CA LEU A 396 20.31 18.65 14.54
C LEU A 396 18.92 19.11 14.11
N ASP A 397 18.31 20.05 14.83
CA ASP A 397 17.00 20.61 14.47
C ASP A 397 17.01 21.27 13.08
N GLN A 398 18.08 22.02 12.76
CA GLN A 398 18.28 22.62 11.44
C GLN A 398 18.45 21.57 10.35
N ILE A 399 19.25 20.53 10.59
CA ILE A 399 19.48 19.44 9.64
C ILE A 399 18.17 18.70 9.36
N THR A 400 17.43 18.33 10.41
CA THR A 400 16.13 17.65 10.29
C THR A 400 15.11 18.53 9.58
N THR A 401 15.06 19.84 9.88
CA THR A 401 14.19 20.79 9.17
C THR A 401 14.52 20.84 7.68
N PHE A 402 15.82 20.93 7.33
CA PHE A 402 16.26 20.94 5.93
C PHE A 402 15.94 19.62 5.21
N TRP A 403 16.07 18.49 5.91
CA TRP A 403 15.65 17.18 5.40
C TRP A 403 14.16 17.15 5.07
N TRP A 404 13.28 17.62 5.98
CA TRP A 404 11.83 17.72 5.72
C TRP A 404 11.54 18.57 4.48
N TRP A 405 12.14 19.76 4.36
CA TRP A 405 11.94 20.62 3.19
C TRP A 405 12.43 19.96 1.90
N THR A 406 13.57 19.29 1.93
CA THR A 406 14.14 18.62 0.76
C THR A 406 13.18 17.54 0.23
N VAL A 407 12.71 16.66 1.10
CA VAL A 407 11.79 15.57 0.70
C VAL A 407 10.43 16.14 0.28
N GLY A 408 9.89 17.11 1.04
CA GLY A 408 8.59 17.72 0.75
C GLY A 408 8.58 18.46 -0.59
N LEU A 409 9.64 19.21 -0.90
CA LEU A 409 9.78 19.93 -2.17
C LEU A 409 10.06 18.99 -3.34
N ALA A 410 10.75 17.87 -3.12
CA ALA A 410 11.04 16.90 -4.18
C ALA A 410 9.76 16.36 -4.85
N GLY A 411 8.68 16.15 -4.09
CA GLY A 411 7.41 15.67 -4.67
C GLY A 411 6.78 16.63 -5.69
N PHE A 412 7.09 17.92 -5.62
CA PHE A 412 6.59 18.90 -6.60
C PHE A 412 7.42 18.93 -7.88
N VAL A 413 8.66 18.42 -7.89
CA VAL A 413 9.54 18.49 -9.07
C VAL A 413 8.93 17.78 -10.29
N PRO A 414 8.48 16.50 -10.21
CA PRO A 414 7.84 15.83 -11.33
C PRO A 414 6.51 16.48 -11.77
N ILE A 415 5.78 17.10 -10.84
CA ILE A 415 4.52 17.79 -11.14
C ILE A 415 4.78 19.09 -11.90
N VAL A 416 5.70 19.92 -11.41
CA VAL A 416 6.10 21.17 -12.07
C VAL A 416 6.70 20.89 -13.43
N TRP A 417 7.45 19.79 -13.57
CA TRP A 417 7.92 19.31 -14.86
C TRP A 417 6.77 19.18 -15.86
N VAL A 418 5.71 18.46 -15.50
CA VAL A 418 4.54 18.29 -16.36
C VAL A 418 3.83 19.62 -16.64
N LEU A 419 3.61 20.44 -15.61
CA LEU A 419 2.87 21.71 -15.73
C LEU A 419 3.60 22.76 -16.57
N THR A 420 4.92 22.75 -16.59
CA THR A 420 5.73 23.71 -17.37
C THR A 420 5.85 23.33 -18.84
N GLY A 421 5.29 22.19 -19.26
CA GLY A 421 5.42 21.69 -20.63
C GLY A 421 6.83 21.22 -20.96
N PHE A 422 7.71 21.04 -19.99
CA PHE A 422 9.02 20.45 -20.29
C PHE A 422 8.85 19.01 -20.82
N SER A 423 7.80 18.29 -20.37
CA SER A 423 7.45 16.98 -20.91
C SER A 423 7.05 17.00 -22.39
N THR A 424 6.40 18.07 -22.87
CA THR A 424 5.89 18.14 -24.26
C THR A 424 6.99 18.31 -25.30
N HIS A 425 8.16 18.84 -24.93
CA HIS A 425 9.21 19.17 -25.89
C HIS A 425 10.42 18.24 -25.89
N TYR A 426 10.69 17.53 -24.80
CA TYR A 426 11.93 16.76 -24.65
C TYR A 426 11.72 15.28 -24.31
N ILE A 427 10.48 14.83 -24.07
CA ILE A 427 10.22 13.56 -23.38
C ILE A 427 9.10 12.77 -24.05
N GLN A 428 9.19 12.70 -25.38
CA GLN A 428 8.51 11.64 -26.13
C GLN A 428 9.42 10.42 -26.31
N ASP A 429 10.70 10.53 -25.97
CA ASP A 429 11.64 9.40 -25.93
C ASP A 429 11.38 8.56 -24.66
N PRO A 430 10.93 7.29 -24.79
CA PRO A 430 10.65 6.42 -23.66
C PRO A 430 11.85 6.21 -22.72
N LEU A 431 13.07 6.20 -23.28
CA LEU A 431 14.31 6.00 -22.54
C LEU A 431 14.64 7.21 -21.65
N ILE A 432 14.50 8.41 -22.20
CA ILE A 432 14.76 9.65 -21.45
C ILE A 432 13.70 9.83 -20.35
N LEU A 433 12.43 9.52 -20.63
CA LEU A 433 11.36 9.62 -19.62
C LEU A 433 11.64 8.74 -18.40
N THR A 434 11.83 7.44 -18.63
CA THR A 434 12.03 6.46 -17.56
C THR A 434 13.35 6.69 -16.85
N GLY A 435 14.44 6.91 -17.61
CA GLY A 435 15.76 7.16 -17.05
C GLY A 435 15.81 8.40 -16.17
N SER A 436 15.13 9.48 -16.55
CA SER A 436 15.13 10.71 -15.75
C SER A 436 14.34 10.59 -14.45
N HIS A 437 13.17 9.93 -14.45
CA HIS A 437 12.41 9.69 -13.22
C HIS A 437 13.14 8.70 -12.30
N ALA A 438 13.74 7.64 -12.85
CA ALA A 438 14.53 6.70 -12.07
C ALA A 438 15.77 7.36 -11.45
N LEU A 439 16.50 8.18 -12.21
CA LEU A 439 17.65 8.94 -11.71
C LEU A 439 17.24 9.95 -10.63
N PHE A 440 16.13 10.66 -10.84
CA PHE A 440 15.58 11.59 -9.87
C PHE A 440 15.28 10.90 -8.53
N MET A 441 14.58 9.76 -8.59
CA MET A 441 14.25 8.95 -7.41
C MET A 441 15.51 8.39 -6.73
N PHE A 442 16.50 7.98 -7.51
CA PHE A 442 17.79 7.53 -6.99
C PHE A 442 18.53 8.63 -6.22
N VAL A 443 18.60 9.84 -6.79
CA VAL A 443 19.20 11.00 -6.11
C VAL A 443 18.44 11.34 -4.83
N LEU A 444 17.11 11.27 -4.84
CA LEU A 444 16.28 11.51 -3.64
C LEU A 444 16.59 10.50 -2.53
N VAL A 445 16.68 9.21 -2.86
CA VAL A 445 17.06 8.14 -1.89
C VAL A 445 18.45 8.36 -1.33
N LEU A 446 19.43 8.76 -2.15
CA LEU A 446 20.78 9.07 -1.68
C LEU A 446 20.81 10.26 -0.72
N LEU A 447 20.07 11.33 -1.05
CA LEU A 447 19.95 12.51 -0.19
C LEU A 447 19.31 12.16 1.15
N GLU A 448 18.23 11.39 1.13
CA GLU A 448 17.55 10.93 2.33
C GLU A 448 18.45 10.05 3.21
N SER A 449 19.13 9.09 2.59
CA SER A 449 20.08 8.22 3.28
C SER A 449 21.24 9.01 3.90
N TYR A 450 21.72 10.04 3.20
CA TYR A 450 22.73 10.95 3.72
C TYR A 450 22.23 11.72 4.96
N PHE A 451 21.02 12.27 4.92
CA PHE A 451 20.44 12.95 6.09
C PHE A 451 20.29 12.02 7.28
N ALA A 452 19.72 10.82 7.07
CA ALA A 452 19.55 9.83 8.12
C ALA A 452 20.89 9.47 8.76
N HIS A 453 21.93 9.24 7.94
CA HIS A 453 23.27 8.92 8.43
C HIS A 453 23.89 10.07 9.23
N VAL A 454 23.79 11.32 8.74
CA VAL A 454 24.30 12.49 9.46
C VAL A 454 23.59 12.67 10.81
N ILE A 455 22.28 12.49 10.87
CA ILE A 455 21.52 12.59 12.12
C ILE A 455 21.97 11.50 13.10
N GLN A 456 22.02 10.25 12.64
CA GLN A 456 22.42 9.10 13.45
C GLN A 456 23.84 9.25 14.01
N ASP A 457 24.80 9.65 13.19
CA ASP A 457 26.19 9.88 13.62
C ASP A 457 26.31 10.95 14.71
N ASN A 458 25.53 12.03 14.60
CA ASN A 458 25.51 13.07 15.62
C ASN A 458 24.87 12.57 16.92
N LEU A 459 23.80 11.77 16.85
CA LEU A 459 23.19 11.15 18.04
C LEU A 459 24.17 10.19 18.74
N ILE A 460 24.91 9.36 17.99
CA ILE A 460 25.94 8.47 18.55
C ILE A 460 27.03 9.28 19.27
N ARG A 461 27.48 10.40 18.69
CA ARG A 461 28.49 11.27 19.32
C ARG A 461 27.98 11.93 20.59
N GLN A 462 26.73 12.36 20.61
CA GLN A 462 26.09 12.91 21.81
C GLN A 462 25.99 11.85 22.91
N GLU A 463 25.52 10.64 22.57
CA GLU A 463 25.45 9.53 23.52
C GLU A 463 26.85 9.18 24.05
N ALA A 464 27.88 9.12 23.19
CA ALA A 464 29.26 8.86 23.61
C ALA A 464 29.86 9.98 24.48
N ALA A 465 29.46 11.24 24.28
CA ALA A 465 29.88 12.36 25.13
C ALA A 465 29.26 12.28 26.53
N ILE A 466 27.97 11.95 26.60
CA ILE A 466 27.25 11.68 27.87
C ILE A 466 27.84 10.43 28.54
N THR A 467 28.09 9.41 27.70
CA THR A 467 28.98 8.24 27.77
C THR A 467 30.23 8.34 28.64
N GLY A 468 31.25 8.90 28.01
CA GLY A 468 32.63 8.93 28.47
C GLY A 468 32.97 10.09 29.41
N GLY A 469 32.01 10.98 29.68
CA GLY A 469 32.13 12.04 30.69
C GLY A 469 32.06 11.52 32.13
N GLY A 470 32.93 10.57 32.50
CA GLY A 470 33.24 10.18 33.88
C GLY A 470 32.09 9.58 34.73
N ASN A 471 32.30 8.35 35.23
CA ASN A 471 31.42 7.64 36.18
C ASN A 471 31.10 8.36 37.52
N GLY A 472 31.50 9.62 37.71
CA GLY A 472 31.41 10.34 38.99
C GLY A 472 30.08 11.04 39.27
N GLU A 473 29.31 11.47 38.26
CA GLU A 473 28.13 12.34 38.48
C GLU A 473 26.82 11.84 37.82
N ARG A 474 26.84 10.64 37.24
CA ARG A 474 25.78 10.13 36.35
C ARG A 474 24.48 9.71 37.02
N GLU A 475 24.47 9.39 38.31
CA GLU A 475 23.25 8.91 38.97
C GLU A 475 22.22 10.03 39.24
N GLY A 476 22.63 11.31 39.22
CA GLY A 476 21.73 12.42 39.56
C GLY A 476 20.91 13.00 38.41
N PHE A 477 21.47 13.08 37.20
CA PHE A 477 20.87 13.88 36.12
C PHE A 477 19.76 13.14 35.37
N VAL A 478 20.00 11.88 34.97
CA VAL A 478 19.07 11.08 34.16
C VAL A 478 17.78 10.75 34.93
N SER A 479 17.88 10.49 36.25
CA SER A 479 16.70 10.25 37.09
C SER A 479 15.80 11.50 37.21
N SER A 480 16.36 12.71 37.18
CA SER A 480 15.60 13.94 37.44
C SER A 480 14.88 14.49 36.20
N GLU A 481 15.45 14.32 35.01
CA GLU A 481 14.81 14.75 33.76
C GLU A 481 13.85 13.70 33.21
N VAL A 482 14.19 12.41 33.23
CA VAL A 482 13.25 11.36 32.77
C VAL A 482 11.99 11.32 33.65
N SER A 483 12.14 11.55 34.96
CA SER A 483 10.98 11.66 35.87
C SER A 483 10.06 12.85 35.58
N LYS A 484 10.51 13.89 34.88
CA LYS A 484 9.63 15.03 34.52
C LYS A 484 8.75 14.74 33.32
N TYR A 485 9.12 13.78 32.48
CA TYR A 485 8.41 13.47 31.23
C TYR A 485 7.50 12.22 31.33
N ASP A 486 7.69 11.35 32.33
CA ASP A 486 6.85 10.15 32.53
C ASP A 486 5.52 10.41 33.29
N THR A 487 5.24 11.65 33.73
CA THR A 487 4.03 11.98 34.50
C THR A 487 2.89 12.64 33.71
N THR A 488 2.97 12.68 32.38
CA THR A 488 1.96 13.27 31.48
C THR A 488 1.68 12.36 30.31
#